data_AF-A0A2D4PGU2-F1
#
_entry.id   AF-A0A2D4PGU2-F1
#
_cell.length_a   1.000
_cell.length_b   1.000
_cell.length_c   1.000
_cell.angle_alpha   90.00
_cell.angle_beta   90.00
_cell.angle_gamma   90.00
#
_symmetry.space_group_name_H-M   'P 1'
#
loop_
_entity.id
_entity.type
_entity.pdbx_description
1 polymer ?
#
loop_
_entity_poly.entity_id
_entity_poly.type
_entity_poly.pdbx_seq_one_letter_code
_entity_poly.pdbx_strand_id
1 'polypeptide(L)'
;ISTYGSCKTRCFELDEAEPPLCRCDNLCKSYSSCCVDFDELCLKTAGGWECTKERCGETRNEDHACHCSEDCLSRGDCCSNYQVVCKGDTPWVMDDCEDIRIPECPAGFLHPPLIIFSVDGFRASYMKKGEKVMRNIEKLRSCGTHAPYMRPVYPTKTFPNLYTLATGLYPESHGIIGNSMYDPVFDAIFNLRGREKF
;
A
#
# COMPACT_ATOMS: atom_id res chain seq x y z
N ILE A 1 -14.70 0.79 23.19
CA ILE A 1 -14.90 1.46 21.88
C ILE A 1 -16.27 1.03 21.39
N SER A 2 -17.14 1.96 21.02
CA SER A 2 -18.44 1.64 20.45
C SER A 2 -18.21 1.13 19.03
N THR A 3 -18.69 -0.07 18.70
CA THR A 3 -18.76 -0.54 17.32
C THR A 3 -20.04 -0.06 16.61
N TYR A 4 -20.95 0.60 17.34
CA TYR A 4 -22.16 1.17 16.79
C TYR A 4 -21.82 2.38 15.92
N GLY A 5 -21.87 2.16 14.61
CA GLY A 5 -21.63 3.13 13.55
C GLY A 5 -21.51 2.39 12.21
N SER A 6 -21.30 3.15 11.13
CA SER A 6 -21.21 2.61 9.78
C SER A 6 -20.00 3.18 9.03
N CYS A 7 -19.38 2.34 8.21
CA CYS A 7 -18.34 2.75 7.26
C CYS A 7 -18.88 3.16 5.88
N LYS A 8 -20.21 3.28 5.71
CA LYS A 8 -20.80 3.82 4.48
C LYS A 8 -20.19 5.19 4.18
N THR A 9 -19.61 5.32 2.99
CA THR A 9 -18.86 6.51 2.51
C THR A 9 -17.64 6.92 3.35
N ARG A 10 -17.11 6.03 4.20
CA ARG A 10 -15.98 6.30 5.11
C ARG A 10 -14.82 5.30 4.98
N CYS A 11 -14.88 4.41 4.00
CA CYS A 11 -13.85 3.39 3.81
C CYS A 11 -12.49 4.02 3.52
N PHE A 12 -11.50 3.67 4.36
CA PHE A 12 -10.12 4.15 4.28
C PHE A 12 -9.99 5.68 4.36
N GLU A 13 -10.87 6.32 5.13
CA GLU A 13 -10.72 7.73 5.48
C GLU A 13 -9.36 8.01 6.12
N LEU A 14 -8.80 9.18 5.84
CA LEU A 14 -7.49 9.59 6.36
C LEU A 14 -7.57 10.10 7.81
N ASP A 15 -8.74 10.56 8.23
CA ASP A 15 -8.99 11.07 9.57
C ASP A 15 -9.15 9.93 10.56
N GLU A 16 -8.38 9.96 11.66
CA GLU A 16 -8.53 8.97 12.73
C GLU A 16 -9.67 9.37 13.67
N ALA A 17 -10.72 8.55 13.73
CA ALA A 17 -11.82 8.78 14.67
C ALA A 17 -11.39 8.55 16.12
N GLU A 18 -11.68 9.50 17.01
CA GLU A 18 -11.39 9.39 18.44
C GLU A 18 -12.39 8.46 19.16
N PRO A 19 -11.94 7.70 20.18
CA PRO A 19 -12.84 6.96 21.06
C PRO A 19 -13.90 7.90 21.68
N PRO A 20 -15.19 7.52 21.72
CA PRO A 20 -15.71 6.16 21.59
C PRO A 20 -16.15 5.74 20.18
N LEU A 21 -15.98 6.57 19.15
CA LEU A 21 -16.46 6.30 17.78
C LEU A 21 -15.74 5.12 17.14
N CYS A 22 -16.41 4.42 16.22
CA CYS A 22 -15.79 3.37 15.42
C CYS A 22 -15.01 3.96 14.23
N ARG A 23 -13.89 3.30 13.92
CA ARG A 23 -12.93 3.69 12.88
C ARG A 23 -13.23 3.01 11.54
N CYS A 24 -12.87 3.66 10.44
CA CYS A 24 -12.95 3.09 9.08
C CYS A 24 -11.65 3.29 8.27
N ASP A 25 -10.58 3.74 8.93
CA ASP A 25 -9.23 3.83 8.38
C ASP A 25 -8.54 2.46 8.28
N ASN A 26 -7.36 2.44 7.65
CA ASN A 26 -6.57 1.23 7.41
C ASN A 26 -6.00 0.55 8.67
N LEU A 27 -5.98 1.22 9.82
CA LEU A 27 -5.46 0.69 11.08
C LEU A 27 -6.57 0.20 12.03
N CYS A 28 -7.85 0.45 11.72
CA CYS A 28 -8.96 0.11 12.61
C CYS A 28 -8.94 -1.37 13.07
N LYS A 29 -8.53 -2.29 12.18
CA LYS A 29 -8.43 -3.73 12.47
C LYS A 29 -7.35 -4.03 13.49
N SER A 30 -6.19 -3.39 13.38
CA SER A 30 -5.07 -3.52 14.32
C SER A 30 -5.48 -3.13 15.74
N TYR A 31 -6.28 -2.05 15.85
CA TYR A 31 -6.80 -1.57 17.13
C TYR A 31 -8.10 -2.24 17.58
N SER A 32 -8.65 -3.20 16.81
CA SER A 32 -9.96 -3.81 17.07
C SER A 32 -11.08 -2.77 17.28
N SER A 33 -11.08 -1.71 16.47
CA SER A 33 -11.91 -0.51 16.62
C SER A 33 -12.79 -0.20 15.41
N CYS A 34 -12.83 -1.09 14.41
CA CYS A 34 -13.63 -0.89 13.21
C CYS A 34 -15.14 -0.85 13.51
N CYS A 35 -15.90 -0.16 12.66
CA CYS A 35 -17.36 -0.31 12.62
C CYS A 35 -17.75 -1.74 12.22
N VAL A 36 -18.96 -2.17 12.60
CA VAL A 36 -19.43 -3.56 12.38
C VAL A 36 -19.49 -3.97 10.91
N ASP A 37 -19.68 -3.01 10.01
CA ASP A 37 -19.86 -3.19 8.57
C ASP A 37 -18.58 -2.92 7.75
N PHE A 38 -17.43 -2.71 8.41
CA PHE A 38 -16.17 -2.39 7.74
C PHE A 38 -15.74 -3.47 6.72
N ASP A 39 -15.84 -4.75 7.08
CA ASP A 39 -15.41 -5.83 6.18
C ASP A 39 -16.29 -5.93 4.94
N GLU A 40 -17.60 -5.76 5.11
CA GLU A 40 -18.57 -5.83 4.02
C GLU A 40 -18.44 -4.63 3.08
N LEU A 41 -18.29 -3.43 3.62
CA LEU A 41 -18.28 -2.21 2.82
C LEU A 41 -16.90 -1.85 2.25
N CYS A 42 -15.82 -2.13 2.98
CA CYS A 42 -14.48 -1.64 2.66
C CYS A 42 -13.54 -2.74 2.14
N LEU A 43 -13.80 -4.02 2.44
CA LEU A 43 -13.00 -5.16 1.98
C LEU A 43 -13.76 -6.00 0.93
N LYS A 44 -14.39 -5.32 -0.03
CA LYS A 44 -15.12 -5.95 -1.13
C LYS A 44 -14.19 -6.78 -2.00
N THR A 45 -14.68 -7.95 -2.43
CA THR A 45 -13.93 -8.89 -3.28
C THR A 45 -14.72 -9.38 -4.49
N ALA A 46 -16.01 -9.00 -4.60
CA ALA A 46 -16.85 -9.43 -5.71
C ALA A 46 -16.36 -8.81 -7.04
N GLY A 47 -16.54 -9.55 -8.13
CA GLY A 47 -16.04 -9.14 -9.46
C GLY A 47 -14.51 -9.26 -9.64
N GLY A 48 -13.76 -9.61 -8.59
CA GLY A 48 -12.30 -9.70 -8.64
C GLY A 48 -11.61 -8.35 -8.79
N TRP A 49 -10.32 -8.37 -9.15
CA TRP A 49 -9.44 -7.18 -9.20
C TRP A 49 -9.09 -6.74 -10.63
N GLU A 50 -9.67 -7.42 -11.61
CA GLU A 50 -9.36 -7.23 -13.03
C GLU A 50 -10.67 -7.11 -13.82
N CYS A 51 -10.72 -6.13 -14.72
CA CYS A 51 -11.74 -6.07 -15.76
C CYS A 51 -11.56 -7.21 -16.76
N THR A 52 -12.68 -7.72 -17.26
CA THR A 52 -12.74 -8.58 -18.43
C THR A 52 -13.46 -7.86 -19.57
N LYS A 53 -13.39 -8.38 -20.79
CA LYS A 53 -14.07 -7.76 -21.95
C LYS A 53 -15.57 -7.64 -21.75
N GLU A 54 -16.17 -8.59 -21.03
CA GLU A 54 -17.61 -8.63 -20.74
C GLU A 54 -18.04 -7.57 -19.71
N ARG A 55 -17.11 -7.12 -18.85
CA ARG A 55 -17.36 -6.10 -17.83
C ARG A 55 -17.17 -4.67 -18.33
N CYS A 56 -16.60 -4.48 -19.52
CA CYS A 56 -16.36 -3.15 -20.07
C CYS A 56 -17.68 -2.42 -20.35
N GLY A 57 -17.87 -1.26 -19.73
CA GLY A 57 -19.12 -0.50 -19.85
C GLY A 57 -20.27 -1.09 -19.05
N GLU A 58 -19.98 -1.92 -18.04
CA GLU A 58 -21.00 -2.48 -17.14
C GLU A 58 -21.80 -1.38 -16.45
N THR A 59 -23.08 -1.67 -16.17
CA THR A 59 -23.82 -0.89 -15.18
C THR A 59 -23.14 -1.05 -13.83
N ARG A 60 -22.82 0.08 -13.20
CA ARG A 60 -22.07 0.11 -11.94
C ARG A 60 -22.77 -0.74 -10.86
N ASN A 61 -22.00 -1.63 -10.27
CA ASN A 61 -22.41 -2.43 -9.11
C ASN A 61 -21.50 -2.09 -7.93
N GLU A 62 -22.06 -1.44 -6.90
CA GLU A 62 -21.30 -1.00 -5.73
C GLU A 62 -20.72 -2.17 -4.92
N ASP A 63 -21.19 -3.41 -5.12
CA ASP A 63 -20.64 -4.58 -4.44
C ASP A 63 -19.30 -5.05 -5.04
N HIS A 64 -18.94 -4.60 -6.24
CA HIS A 64 -17.67 -4.96 -6.87
C HIS A 64 -16.47 -4.33 -6.14
N ALA A 65 -15.35 -5.06 -6.11
CA ALA A 65 -14.10 -4.62 -5.49
C ALA A 65 -13.46 -3.44 -6.25
N CYS A 66 -13.61 -3.45 -7.57
CA CYS A 66 -13.23 -2.39 -8.48
C CYS A 66 -14.16 -2.38 -9.70
N HIS A 67 -14.21 -1.25 -10.40
CA HIS A 67 -15.24 -1.00 -11.42
C HIS A 67 -14.67 -0.99 -12.84
N CYS A 68 -15.53 -1.36 -13.79
CA CYS A 68 -15.27 -1.30 -15.23
C CYS A 68 -16.34 -0.46 -15.96
N SER A 69 -17.11 0.31 -15.21
CA SER A 69 -18.11 1.27 -15.69
C SER A 69 -17.45 2.54 -16.25
N GLU A 70 -18.15 3.28 -17.11
CA GLU A 70 -17.61 4.50 -17.75
C GLU A 70 -17.30 5.62 -16.74
N ASP A 71 -17.91 5.62 -15.56
CA ASP A 71 -17.68 6.65 -14.53
C ASP A 71 -16.50 6.34 -13.59
N CYS A 72 -15.91 5.15 -13.65
CA CYS A 72 -14.92 4.70 -12.67
C CYS A 72 -13.67 5.61 -12.62
N LEU A 73 -13.27 6.19 -13.76
CA LEU A 73 -12.10 7.07 -13.84
C LEU A 73 -12.33 8.37 -13.06
N SER A 74 -13.54 8.92 -13.18
CA SER A 74 -13.92 10.15 -12.46
C SER A 74 -14.05 9.93 -10.96
N ARG A 75 -14.39 8.70 -10.54
CA ARG A 75 -14.50 8.29 -9.14
C ARG A 75 -13.19 7.77 -8.54
N GLY A 76 -12.20 7.45 -9.38
CA GLY A 76 -10.90 6.93 -8.95
C GLY A 76 -10.94 5.49 -8.45
N ASP A 77 -11.86 4.66 -8.95
CA ASP A 77 -12.11 3.30 -8.43
C ASP A 77 -12.16 2.21 -9.52
N CYS A 78 -11.57 2.49 -10.70
CA CYS A 78 -11.40 1.50 -11.74
C CYS A 78 -10.50 0.34 -11.30
N CYS A 79 -10.71 -0.84 -11.85
CA CYS A 79 -9.68 -1.89 -11.80
C CYS A 79 -8.41 -1.41 -12.54
N SER A 80 -7.23 -1.81 -12.07
CA SER A 80 -5.95 -1.29 -12.58
C SER A 80 -5.70 -1.60 -14.06
N ASN A 81 -6.34 -2.63 -14.61
CA ASN A 81 -6.26 -3.01 -16.02
C ASN A 81 -7.39 -2.45 -16.91
N TYR A 82 -8.26 -1.57 -16.39
CA TYR A 82 -9.43 -1.04 -17.10
C TYR A 82 -9.06 -0.42 -18.46
N GLN A 83 -8.07 0.48 -18.48
CA GLN A 83 -7.65 1.16 -19.71
C GLN A 83 -7.15 0.16 -20.76
N VAL A 84 -6.35 -0.82 -20.33
CA VAL A 84 -5.79 -1.87 -21.20
C VAL A 84 -6.91 -2.74 -21.79
N VAL A 85 -7.84 -3.19 -20.96
CA VAL A 85 -8.87 -4.15 -21.38
C VAL A 85 -10.02 -3.48 -22.14
N CYS A 86 -10.45 -2.29 -21.71
CA CYS A 86 -11.67 -1.65 -22.19
C CYS A 86 -11.44 -0.48 -23.16
N LYS A 87 -10.27 0.18 -23.10
CA LYS A 87 -9.94 1.31 -23.98
C LYS A 87 -8.84 1.00 -25.00
N GLY A 88 -8.19 -0.15 -24.88
CA GLY A 88 -7.19 -0.63 -25.83
C GLY A 88 -5.78 -0.10 -25.59
N ASP A 89 -5.51 0.42 -24.38
CA ASP A 89 -4.18 0.86 -23.98
C ASP A 89 -3.20 -0.31 -23.84
N THR A 90 -1.91 -0.02 -23.85
CA THR A 90 -0.85 -0.98 -23.57
C THR A 90 -0.58 -1.05 -22.05
N PRO A 91 -0.26 -2.24 -21.51
CA PRO A 91 0.22 -2.33 -20.13
C PRO A 91 1.52 -1.53 -19.97
N TRP A 92 1.65 -0.76 -18.89
CA TRP A 92 2.83 0.07 -18.60
C TRP A 92 4.17 -0.66 -18.80
N VAL A 93 4.23 -1.96 -18.47
CA VAL A 93 5.45 -2.77 -18.59
C VAL A 93 5.89 -3.01 -20.03
N MET A 94 4.98 -2.87 -21.00
CA MET A 94 5.22 -3.11 -22.42
C MET A 94 5.66 -1.86 -23.16
N ASP A 95 5.43 -0.67 -22.59
CA ASP A 95 5.89 0.59 -23.19
C ASP A 95 7.42 0.69 -23.14
N ASP A 96 8.01 1.55 -23.97
CA ASP A 96 9.46 1.78 -23.93
C ASP A 96 9.88 2.60 -22.69
N CYS A 97 11.18 2.61 -22.37
CA CYS A 97 11.71 3.52 -21.35
C CYS A 97 11.84 4.93 -21.96
N GLU A 98 11.20 5.93 -21.37
CA GLU A 98 11.35 7.33 -21.74
C GLU A 98 11.97 8.15 -20.59
N ASP A 99 12.82 9.11 -20.94
CA ASP A 99 13.48 10.00 -19.97
C ASP A 99 12.51 11.08 -19.46
N ILE A 100 12.08 10.97 -18.20
CA ILE A 100 11.23 11.96 -17.54
C ILE A 100 12.09 13.13 -17.04
N ARG A 101 12.25 14.17 -17.87
CA ARG A 101 13.09 15.35 -17.54
C ARG A 101 12.40 16.36 -16.63
N ILE A 102 11.07 16.43 -16.69
CA ILE A 102 10.23 17.35 -15.91
C ILE A 102 9.02 16.55 -15.43
N PRO A 103 8.50 16.77 -14.20
CA PRO A 103 7.30 16.09 -13.73
C PRO A 103 6.07 16.37 -14.59
N GLU A 104 5.40 15.31 -15.04
CA GLU A 104 4.17 15.37 -15.85
C GLU A 104 2.94 15.06 -14.96
N CYS A 105 2.49 16.05 -14.20
CA CYS A 105 1.37 15.89 -13.28
C CYS A 105 0.09 16.57 -13.80
N PRO A 106 -1.11 16.02 -13.51
CA PRO A 106 -2.37 16.71 -13.76
C PRO A 106 -2.48 18.03 -13.00
N ALA A 107 -3.41 18.89 -13.43
CA ALA A 107 -3.69 20.14 -12.73
C ALA A 107 -4.06 19.91 -11.26
N GLY A 108 -3.56 20.75 -10.37
CA GLY A 108 -3.77 20.67 -8.92
C GLY A 108 -2.61 20.03 -8.15
N PHE A 109 -1.68 19.34 -8.81
CA PHE A 109 -0.46 18.83 -8.18
C PHE A 109 0.62 19.92 -8.15
N LEU A 110 0.99 20.38 -6.95
CA LEU A 110 2.08 21.36 -6.77
C LEU A 110 3.47 20.71 -6.83
N HIS A 111 3.57 19.44 -6.46
CA HIS A 111 4.81 18.66 -6.40
C HIS A 111 4.54 17.21 -6.81
N PRO A 112 5.55 16.49 -7.37
CA PRO A 112 5.42 15.06 -7.66
C PRO A 112 5.22 14.26 -6.36
N PRO A 113 4.17 13.44 -6.25
CA PRO A 113 3.95 12.57 -5.09
C PRO A 113 5.06 11.53 -4.92
N LEU A 114 5.33 11.14 -3.67
CA LEU A 114 6.24 10.05 -3.34
C LEU A 114 5.47 8.80 -2.92
N ILE A 115 5.74 7.67 -3.58
CA ILE A 115 5.23 6.36 -3.20
C ILE A 115 6.40 5.49 -2.74
N ILE A 116 6.36 5.04 -1.48
CA ILE A 116 7.35 4.11 -0.93
C ILE A 116 6.79 2.69 -1.01
N PHE A 117 7.29 1.89 -1.95
CA PHE A 117 6.91 0.48 -2.10
C PHE A 117 7.92 -0.42 -1.36
N SER A 118 7.64 -0.74 -0.09
CA SER A 118 8.52 -1.58 0.74
C SER A 118 8.20 -3.06 0.57
N VAL A 119 9.23 -3.89 0.34
CA VAL A 119 9.09 -5.36 0.18
C VAL A 119 9.94 -6.07 1.23
N ASP A 120 9.28 -6.68 2.21
CA ASP A 120 9.97 -7.36 3.32
C ASP A 120 10.78 -8.57 2.84
N GLY A 121 12.00 -8.71 3.34
CA GLY A 121 12.89 -9.82 2.99
C GLY A 121 13.36 -9.86 1.54
N PHE A 122 13.23 -8.77 0.78
CA PHE A 122 13.65 -8.72 -0.62
C PHE A 122 15.19 -8.68 -0.74
N ARG A 123 15.80 -9.87 -0.81
CA ARG A 123 17.25 -10.02 -0.96
C ARG A 123 17.71 -9.45 -2.30
N ALA A 124 18.75 -8.62 -2.29
CA ALA A 124 19.30 -7.98 -3.50
C ALA A 124 19.57 -8.96 -4.66
N SER A 125 20.03 -10.17 -4.37
CA SER A 125 20.28 -11.20 -5.40
C SER A 125 19.02 -11.67 -6.14
N TYR A 126 17.82 -11.43 -5.63
CA TYR A 126 16.57 -11.76 -6.33
C TYR A 126 16.41 -10.98 -7.62
N MET A 127 16.98 -9.77 -7.73
CA MET A 127 17.01 -9.00 -8.99
C MET A 127 17.70 -9.75 -10.13
N LYS A 128 18.59 -10.71 -9.83
CA LYS A 128 19.23 -11.55 -10.86
C LYS A 128 18.28 -12.49 -11.57
N LYS A 129 17.06 -12.71 -11.05
CA LYS A 129 16.00 -13.44 -11.77
C LYS A 129 15.52 -12.67 -13.01
N GLY A 130 15.70 -11.34 -13.01
CA GLY A 130 15.47 -10.46 -14.15
C GLY A 130 14.02 -10.42 -14.63
N GLU A 131 13.85 -9.94 -15.86
CA GLU A 131 12.55 -9.69 -16.48
C GLU A 131 11.65 -10.92 -16.46
N LYS A 132 12.19 -12.12 -16.74
CA LYS A 132 11.40 -13.37 -16.85
C LYS A 132 10.52 -13.67 -15.62
N VAL A 133 10.90 -13.19 -14.44
CA VAL A 133 10.14 -13.41 -13.20
C VAL A 133 9.50 -12.11 -12.70
N MET A 134 10.16 -10.96 -12.88
CA MET A 134 9.75 -9.70 -12.26
C MET A 134 9.76 -8.55 -13.26
N ARG A 135 9.02 -8.68 -14.37
CA ARG A 135 9.01 -7.70 -15.48
C ARG A 135 8.84 -6.25 -15.02
N ASN A 136 7.86 -5.97 -14.17
CA ASN A 136 7.58 -4.62 -13.69
C ASN A 136 8.74 -4.05 -12.86
N ILE A 137 9.26 -4.82 -11.90
CA ILE A 137 10.35 -4.39 -11.01
C ILE A 137 11.65 -4.25 -11.81
N GLU A 138 11.87 -5.12 -12.79
CA GLU A 138 13.03 -5.03 -13.68
C GLU A 138 12.97 -3.77 -14.56
N LYS A 139 11.80 -3.42 -15.09
CA LYS A 139 11.61 -2.15 -15.82
C LYS A 139 11.92 -0.94 -14.93
N LEU A 140 11.42 -0.92 -13.68
CA LEU A 140 11.77 0.13 -12.71
C LEU A 140 13.29 0.20 -12.46
N ARG A 141 13.97 -0.96 -12.37
CA ARG A 141 15.42 -1.04 -12.16
C ARG A 141 16.21 -0.52 -13.36
N SER A 142 15.80 -0.87 -14.59
CA SER A 142 16.55 -0.57 -15.82
C SER A 142 16.28 0.83 -16.36
N CYS A 143 15.05 1.34 -16.29
CA CYS A 143 14.72 2.69 -16.73
C CYS A 143 14.99 3.74 -15.64
N GLY A 144 14.98 3.35 -14.35
CA GLY A 144 15.18 4.24 -13.21
C GLY A 144 16.61 4.21 -12.64
N THR A 145 16.77 4.83 -11.48
CA THR A 145 18.03 4.74 -10.71
C THR A 145 17.99 3.54 -9.77
N HIS A 146 19.05 2.73 -9.77
CA HIS A 146 19.18 1.60 -8.85
C HIS A 146 20.60 1.46 -8.30
N ALA A 147 20.72 0.86 -7.11
CA ALA A 147 21.97 0.40 -6.55
C ALA A 147 22.08 -1.13 -6.67
N PRO A 148 23.29 -1.71 -6.74
CA PRO A 148 23.47 -3.17 -6.74
C PRO A 148 22.89 -3.85 -5.49
N TYR A 149 22.91 -3.15 -4.36
CA TYR A 149 22.25 -3.53 -3.10
C TYR A 149 22.16 -2.30 -2.18
N MET A 150 21.30 -2.37 -1.18
CA MET A 150 21.23 -1.41 -0.07
C MET A 150 21.65 -2.13 1.23
N ARG A 151 22.48 -1.49 2.05
CA ARG A 151 22.93 -2.07 3.31
C ARG A 151 21.88 -1.83 4.41
N PRO A 152 21.31 -2.88 5.02
CA PRO A 152 20.41 -2.72 6.15
C PRO A 152 21.19 -2.34 7.42
N VAL A 153 20.47 -1.85 8.43
CA VAL A 153 21.01 -1.72 9.80
C VAL A 153 21.00 -3.06 10.52
N TYR A 154 21.86 -3.17 11.55
CA TYR A 154 21.83 -4.28 12.47
C TYR A 154 20.90 -3.98 13.67
N PRO A 155 20.07 -4.95 14.13
CA PRO A 155 19.87 -6.28 13.54
C PRO A 155 19.08 -6.21 12.22
N THR A 156 19.40 -7.11 11.28
CA THR A 156 18.75 -7.18 9.96
C THR A 156 17.36 -7.82 10.06
N LYS A 157 16.45 -7.12 10.75
CA LYS A 157 15.07 -7.49 11.05
C LYS A 157 14.11 -6.39 10.59
N THR A 158 12.87 -6.77 10.31
CA THR A 158 11.82 -5.92 9.74
C THR A 158 11.61 -4.62 10.53
N PHE A 159 11.31 -4.69 11.83
CA PHE A 159 10.95 -3.50 12.61
C PHE A 159 12.08 -2.49 12.71
N PRO A 160 13.30 -2.89 13.12
CA PRO A 160 14.45 -1.98 13.14
C PRO A 160 14.69 -1.31 11.78
N ASN A 161 14.65 -2.08 10.68
CA ASN A 161 14.96 -1.54 9.35
C ASN A 161 13.86 -0.65 8.78
N LEU A 162 12.57 -0.98 8.97
CA LEU A 162 11.48 -0.11 8.52
C LEU A 162 11.45 1.21 9.30
N TYR A 163 11.73 1.16 10.60
CA TYR A 163 11.76 2.38 11.42
C TYR A 163 13.00 3.23 11.15
N THR A 164 14.16 2.62 10.89
CA THR A 164 15.34 3.30 10.34
C THR A 164 15.02 3.97 9.00
N LEU A 165 14.31 3.30 8.09
CA LEU A 165 13.92 3.88 6.79
C LEU A 165 13.02 5.12 6.96
N ALA A 166 12.10 5.07 7.92
CA ALA A 166 11.17 6.18 8.20
C ALA A 166 11.83 7.37 8.90
N THR A 167 12.88 7.14 9.72
CA THR A 167 13.45 8.16 10.60
C THR A 167 14.85 8.63 10.20
N GLY A 168 15.60 7.83 9.44
CA GLY A 168 17.02 8.06 9.16
C GLY A 168 17.95 7.81 10.35
N LEU A 169 17.45 7.24 11.46
CA LEU A 169 18.20 7.03 12.70
C LEU A 169 18.64 5.56 12.84
N TYR A 170 19.68 5.31 13.65
CA TYR A 170 20.05 3.96 14.05
C TYR A 170 19.08 3.40 15.10
N PRO A 171 18.98 2.05 15.22
CA PRO A 171 18.10 1.41 16.19
C PRO A 171 18.29 1.84 17.66
N GLU A 172 19.53 2.11 18.06
CA GLU A 172 19.83 2.62 19.39
C GLU A 172 19.27 4.03 19.65
N SER A 173 19.07 4.84 18.61
CA SER A 173 18.54 6.20 18.72
C SER A 173 17.02 6.24 18.60
N HIS A 174 16.43 5.44 17.71
CA HIS A 174 14.98 5.40 17.51
C HIS A 174 14.26 4.37 18.42
N GLY A 175 14.99 3.67 19.30
CA GLY A 175 14.44 2.78 20.33
C GLY A 175 13.99 1.39 19.87
N ILE A 176 13.61 1.21 18.60
CA ILE A 176 13.24 -0.09 18.03
C ILE A 176 14.47 -0.95 17.72
N ILE A 177 15.09 -1.53 18.76
CA ILE A 177 16.34 -2.31 18.65
C ILE A 177 16.15 -3.76 18.16
N GLY A 178 14.91 -4.25 18.12
CA GLY A 178 14.61 -5.62 17.71
C GLY A 178 13.14 -5.86 17.41
N ASN A 179 12.83 -7.02 16.84
CA ASN A 179 11.43 -7.49 16.69
C ASN A 179 10.81 -7.92 18.03
N SER A 180 11.65 -8.19 19.02
CA SER A 180 11.29 -8.45 20.41
C SER A 180 12.36 -7.78 21.28
N MET A 181 11.95 -7.00 22.27
CA MET A 181 12.85 -6.27 23.16
C MET A 181 12.18 -6.07 24.52
N TYR A 182 12.97 -6.14 25.58
CA TYR A 182 12.55 -5.83 26.94
C TYR A 182 13.10 -4.47 27.33
N ASP A 183 12.23 -3.60 27.84
CA ASP A 183 12.61 -2.32 28.41
C ASP A 183 12.55 -2.42 29.95
N PRO A 184 13.68 -2.27 30.66
CA PRO A 184 13.71 -2.40 32.13
C PRO A 184 13.11 -1.19 32.86
N VAL A 185 12.96 -0.04 32.21
CA VAL A 185 12.31 1.14 32.80
C VAL A 185 10.80 0.98 32.77
N PHE A 186 10.26 0.47 31.66
CA PHE A 186 8.84 0.15 31.53
C PHE A 186 8.46 -1.21 32.13
N ASP A 187 9.46 -2.04 32.47
CA ASP A 187 9.30 -3.44 32.88
C ASP A 187 8.35 -4.23 31.94
N ALA A 188 8.53 -4.00 30.64
CA ALA A 188 7.62 -4.48 29.60
C ALA A 188 8.38 -5.10 28.43
N ILE A 189 7.73 -6.03 27.73
CA ILE A 189 8.28 -6.70 26.55
C ILE A 189 7.49 -6.28 25.31
N PHE A 190 8.17 -5.59 24.40
CA PHE A 190 7.67 -5.36 23.05
C PHE A 190 7.84 -6.63 22.22
N ASN A 191 6.81 -6.99 21.44
CA ASN A 191 6.84 -8.13 20.53
C ASN A 191 6.08 -7.83 19.24
N LEU A 192 6.47 -8.49 18.15
CA LEU A 192 5.75 -8.50 16.86
C LEU A 192 4.26 -8.83 16.97
N ARG A 193 3.91 -9.70 17.91
CA ARG A 193 2.56 -10.16 18.19
C ARG A 193 2.13 -9.57 19.52
N GLY A 194 1.19 -8.64 19.51
CA GLY A 194 0.68 -8.02 20.72
C GLY A 194 0.15 -6.62 20.48
N ARG A 195 -0.58 -6.10 21.48
CA ARG A 195 -1.07 -4.72 21.47
C ARG A 195 0.03 -3.72 21.81
N GLU A 196 1.05 -4.12 22.55
CA GLU A 196 2.23 -3.28 22.91
C GLU A 196 2.97 -2.70 21.69
N LYS A 197 2.68 -3.22 20.50
CA LYS A 197 3.17 -2.69 19.23
C LYS A 197 2.55 -1.35 18.84
N PHE A 198 1.33 -1.06 19.33
CA PHE A 198 0.47 0.02 18.88
C PHE A 198 0.17 1.02 20.01
#